data_AF-A0A497LCZ4-F1
#
_entry.id   AF-A0A497LCZ4-F1
#
_cell.length_a   1.000
_cell.length_b   1.000
_cell.length_c   1.000
_cell.angle_alpha   90.00
_cell.angle_beta   90.00
_cell.angle_gamma   90.00
#
_symmetry.space_group_name_H-M   'P 1'
#
loop_
_entity.id
_entity.type
_entity.pdbx_description
1 polymer ?
#
loop_
_entity_poly.entity_id
_entity_poly.type
_entity_poly.pdbx_seq_one_letter_code
_entity_poly.pdbx_strand_id
1 'polypeptide(L)'
;MVEFEVRNRDLLARIGRIKTKSGTVETPSFLPVINMAKQIVTPKELWEEFGCKILITNAYIVKKQKAETAIEMGIHRFLDFPGVIMTDSGAYQILEYG
;
A
#
# COMPACT_ATOMS: atom_id res chain seq x y z
N MET A 1 -8.23 11.75 -7.39
CA MET A 1 -7.27 12.25 -8.38
C MET A 1 -5.90 11.93 -7.83
N VAL A 2 -5.04 11.32 -8.65
CA VAL A 2 -3.63 11.09 -8.31
C VAL A 2 -2.85 12.10 -9.12
N GLU A 3 -1.95 12.81 -8.46
CA GLU A 3 -1.08 13.80 -9.09
C GLU A 3 0.37 13.36 -8.90
N PHE A 4 1.19 13.50 -9.94
CA PHE A 4 2.61 13.21 -9.89
C PHE A 4 3.41 14.41 -10.36
N GLU A 5 4.32 14.89 -9.51
CA GLU A 5 5.29 15.93 -9.84
C GLU A 5 6.72 15.38 -9.77
N VAL A 6 7.62 15.89 -10.62
CA VAL A 6 9.05 15.60 -10.52
C VAL A 6 9.75 16.76 -9.82
N ARG A 7 10.46 16.45 -8.73
CA ARG A 7 11.15 17.44 -7.89
C ARG A 7 12.64 17.60 -8.23
N ASN A 8 13.29 16.51 -8.63
CA ASN A 8 14.69 16.53 -9.06
C ASN A 8 14.96 15.39 -10.06
N ARG A 9 16.02 15.51 -10.87
CA ARG A 9 16.42 14.49 -11.85
C ARG A 9 17.94 14.35 -11.92
N ASP A 10 18.37 13.13 -12.20
CA ASP A 10 19.73 12.82 -12.63
C ASP A 10 19.65 11.74 -13.71
N LEU A 11 20.05 12.09 -14.94
CA LEU A 11 19.79 11.28 -16.14
C LEU A 11 18.32 10.84 -16.24
N LEU A 12 18.05 9.54 -16.19
CA LEU A 12 16.70 8.95 -16.22
C LEU A 12 16.09 8.77 -14.82
N ALA A 13 16.87 8.94 -13.75
CA ALA A 13 16.39 8.88 -12.38
C ALA A 13 15.62 10.15 -12.01
N ARG A 14 14.62 10.01 -11.15
CA ARG A 14 13.80 11.12 -10.68
C ARG A 14 13.43 10.98 -9.22
N ILE A 15 13.61 12.06 -8.47
CA ILE A 15 12.90 12.27 -7.23
C ILE A 15 11.56 12.89 -7.60
N GLY A 16 10.48 12.24 -7.19
CA GLY A 16 9.12 12.66 -7.54
C GLY A 16 8.24 12.65 -6.31
N ARG A 17 7.03 13.21 -6.45
CA ARG A 17 6.04 13.19 -5.38
C ARG A 17 4.70 12.77 -5.98
N ILE A 18 4.13 11.74 -5.39
CA ILE A 18 2.79 11.25 -5.71
C ILE A 18 1.85 11.77 -4.61
N LYS A 19 0.87 12.58 -4.99
CA LYS A 19 -0.21 13.02 -4.11
C LYS A 19 -1.44 12.19 -4.40
N THR A 20 -1.98 11.56 -3.35
CA THR A 20 -3.22 10.78 -3.39
C THR A 20 -4.25 11.41 -2.46
N LYS A 21 -5.45 10.84 -2.41
CA LYS A 21 -6.48 11.26 -1.44
C LYS A 21 -6.09 10.95 0.01
N SER A 22 -5.25 9.94 0.23
CA SER A 22 -4.89 9.43 1.56
C SER A 22 -3.51 9.88 2.03
N GLY A 23 -2.72 10.55 1.18
CA GLY A 23 -1.41 11.04 1.59
C GLY A 23 -0.53 11.47 0.44
N THR A 24 0.72 11.77 0.76
CA THR A 24 1.75 12.17 -0.19
C THR A 24 2.97 11.29 0.02
N VAL A 25 3.55 10.78 -1.06
CA VAL A 25 4.68 9.85 -1.04
C VAL A 25 5.77 10.41 -1.95
N GLU A 26 7.01 10.44 -1.47
CA GLU A 26 8.17 10.77 -2.29
C GLU A 26 8.70 9.51 -2.97
N THR A 27 9.03 9.60 -4.25
CA THR A 27 9.63 8.51 -5.04
C THR A 27 11.12 8.78 -5.27
N PRO A 28 11.98 7.76 -5.37
CA PRO A 28 11.65 6.33 -5.32
C PRO A 28 11.24 5.87 -3.92
N SER A 29 10.18 5.06 -3.84
CA SER A 29 9.66 4.52 -2.58
C SER A 29 9.62 3.01 -2.63
N PHE A 30 10.01 2.38 -1.53
CA PHE A 30 9.78 0.96 -1.29
C PHE A 30 8.36 0.76 -0.72
N LEU A 31 7.66 -0.29 -1.17
CA LEU A 31 6.31 -0.63 -0.73
C LEU A 31 6.33 -2.02 -0.10
N PRO A 32 6.30 -2.13 1.24
CA PRO A 32 6.19 -3.42 1.91
C PRO A 32 4.88 -4.13 1.53
N VAL A 33 4.96 -5.44 1.29
CA VAL A 33 3.79 -6.27 1.00
C VAL A 33 3.17 -6.75 2.31
N ILE A 34 1.92 -6.41 2.55
CA ILE A 34 1.14 -6.86 3.69
C ILE A 34 0.33 -8.11 3.32
N ASN A 35 0.77 -9.25 3.84
CA ASN A 35 0.02 -10.50 3.78
C ASN A 35 -0.88 -10.63 5.02
N MET A 36 -2.20 -10.61 4.83
CA MET A 36 -3.18 -10.71 5.92
C MET A 36 -3.15 -12.05 6.66
N ALA A 37 -2.69 -13.12 6.02
CA ALA A 37 -2.61 -14.44 6.64
C ALA A 37 -1.41 -14.55 7.60
N LYS A 38 -0.34 -13.77 7.37
CA LYS A 38 0.88 -13.81 8.18
C LYS A 38 1.61 -12.48 8.09
N GLN A 39 1.59 -11.72 9.18
CA GLN A 39 2.35 -10.48 9.33
C GLN A 39 3.52 -10.72 10.29
N ILE A 40 4.75 -10.57 9.80
CA ILE A 40 5.95 -10.58 10.65
C ILE A 40 6.15 -9.19 11.28
N VAL A 41 5.84 -8.14 10.51
CA VAL A 41 5.80 -6.74 10.91
C VAL A 41 4.43 -6.21 10.55
N THR A 42 3.76 -5.56 11.49
CA THR A 42 2.44 -4.98 11.31
C THR A 42 2.51 -3.67 10.51
N PRO A 43 1.42 -3.27 9.82
CA PRO A 43 1.39 -1.98 9.15
C PRO A 43 1.63 -0.80 10.10
N LYS A 44 1.18 -0.90 11.35
CA LYS A 44 1.41 0.11 12.38
C LYS A 44 2.90 0.28 12.68
N GLU A 45 3.62 -0.82 12.93
CA GLU A 45 5.08 -0.79 13.15
C GLU A 45 5.79 -0.19 11.93
N LEU A 46 5.39 -0.55 10.71
CA LEU A 46 5.93 0.05 9.48
C LEU A 46 5.76 1.58 9.46
N TRP A 47 4.64 2.10 9.94
CA TRP A 47 4.40 3.53 10.03
C TRP A 47 5.21 4.21 11.15
N GLU A 48 5.11 3.69 12.37
CA GLU A 48 5.61 4.31 13.59
C GLU A 48 7.13 4.16 13.74
N GLU A 49 7.66 2.97 13.44
CA GLU A 49 9.08 2.64 13.67
C GLU A 49 9.93 2.81 12.41
N PHE A 50 9.39 2.42 11.25
CA PHE A 50 10.15 2.43 9.99
C PHE A 50 9.86 3.64 9.11
N GLY A 51 8.92 4.51 9.50
CA GLY A 51 8.57 5.72 8.76
C GLY A 51 7.97 5.48 7.37
N CYS A 52 7.50 4.26 7.08
CA CYS A 52 6.92 3.90 5.80
C CYS A 52 5.65 4.71 5.53
N LYS A 53 5.58 5.36 4.36
CA LYS A 53 4.44 6.21 3.97
C LYS A 53 3.51 5.55 2.95
N ILE A 54 3.91 4.39 2.44
CA ILE A 54 3.13 3.61 1.48
C ILE A 54 3.39 2.11 1.69
N LEU A 55 2.35 1.30 1.49
CA LEU A 55 2.43 -0.15 1.47
C LEU A 55 1.51 -0.73 0.40
N ILE A 56 1.63 -2.03 0.13
CA ILE A 56 0.73 -2.75 -0.77
C ILE A 56 0.09 -3.96 -0.07
N THR A 57 -1.18 -4.22 -0.34
CA THR A 57 -1.86 -5.45 0.08
C THR A 57 -2.67 -6.04 -1.07
N ASN A 58 -3.13 -7.28 -0.93
CA ASN A 58 -3.90 -7.98 -1.95
C ASN A 58 -5.40 -7.92 -1.61
N ALA A 59 -6.18 -7.23 -2.46
CA ALA A 59 -7.61 -7.04 -2.22
C ALA A 59 -8.41 -8.34 -2.28
N TYR A 60 -7.97 -9.32 -3.08
CA TYR A 60 -8.62 -10.63 -3.17
C TYR A 60 -8.56 -11.39 -1.84
N ILE A 61 -7.40 -11.42 -1.19
CA ILE A 61 -7.24 -12.08 0.11
C ILE A 61 -8.10 -11.39 1.18
N VAL A 62 -8.09 -10.05 1.21
CA VAL A 62 -8.94 -9.26 2.13
C VAL A 62 -10.41 -9.60 1.92
N LYS A 63 -10.87 -9.64 0.66
CA LYS A 63 -12.26 -10.00 0.32
C LYS A 63 -12.61 -11.43 0.73
N LYS A 64 -11.72 -12.39 0.50
CA LYS A 64 -12.01 -13.80 0.80
C LYS A 64 -12.08 -14.10 2.30
N GLN A 65 -11.27 -13.43 3.11
CA GLN A 65 -11.11 -13.78 4.53
C GLN A 65 -11.87 -12.85 5.49
N LYS A 66 -12.00 -11.56 5.16
CA LYS A 66 -12.48 -10.53 6.11
C LYS A 66 -13.27 -9.41 5.41
N ALA A 67 -14.05 -9.73 4.38
CA ALA A 67 -14.78 -8.74 3.56
C ALA A 67 -15.68 -7.80 4.38
N GLU A 68 -16.56 -8.35 5.22
CA GLU A 68 -17.56 -7.56 5.95
C GLU A 68 -16.90 -6.53 6.86
N THR A 69 -15.92 -6.96 7.68
CA THR A 69 -15.17 -6.09 8.58
C THR A 69 -14.36 -5.02 7.82
N ALA A 70 -13.71 -5.39 6.72
CA ALA A 70 -12.92 -4.45 5.92
C ALA A 70 -13.79 -3.38 5.23
N ILE A 71 -15.01 -3.75 4.80
CA ILE A 71 -15.98 -2.83 4.21
C ILE A 71 -16.51 -1.86 5.28
N GLU A 72 -16.89 -2.37 6.46
CA GLU A 72 -17.44 -1.57 7.55
C GLU A 72 -16.43 -0.57 8.12
N MET A 73 -15.20 -1.01 8.38
CA MET A 73 -14.17 -0.18 8.99
C MET A 73 -13.43 0.72 7.99
N GLY A 74 -13.40 0.32 6.72
CA GLY A 74 -12.51 0.88 5.71
C GLY A 74 -11.07 0.40 5.87
N ILE A 75 -10.34 0.33 4.75
CA ILE A 75 -9.03 -0.35 4.68
C ILE A 75 -7.95 0.25 5.61
N HIS A 76 -7.97 1.57 5.82
CA HIS A 76 -6.99 2.25 6.69
C HIS A 76 -7.14 1.84 8.15
N ARG A 77 -8.38 1.82 8.66
CA ARG A 77 -8.65 1.38 10.05
C ARG A 77 -8.43 -0.12 10.19
N PHE A 78 -8.80 -0.89 9.17
CA PHE A 78 -8.61 -2.33 9.16
C PHE A 78 -7.13 -2.74 9.23
N LEU A 79 -6.23 -2.00 8.55
CA LEU A 79 -4.80 -2.25 8.61
C LEU A 79 -4.07 -1.49 9.72
N ASP A 80 -4.74 -0.59 10.43
CA ASP A 80 -4.13 0.38 11.35
C ASP A 80 -2.95 1.14 10.69
N PHE A 81 -3.19 1.64 9.47
CA PHE A 81 -2.19 2.34 8.68
C PHE A 81 -2.74 3.65 8.08
N PRO A 82 -2.21 4.82 8.50
CA PRO A 82 -2.73 6.11 8.04
C PRO A 82 -2.15 6.56 6.69
N GLY A 83 -1.08 5.91 6.20
CA GLY A 83 -0.42 6.26 4.94
C GLY A 83 -1.14 5.76 3.69
N VAL A 84 -0.47 5.85 2.54
CA VAL A 84 -1.03 5.41 1.26
C VAL A 84 -1.08 3.89 1.18
N ILE A 85 -2.21 3.33 0.78
CA ILE A 85 -2.38 1.89 0.60
C ILE A 85 -2.63 1.62 -0.88
N MET A 86 -1.71 0.88 -1.50
CA MET A 86 -1.91 0.30 -2.81
C MET A 86 -2.57 -1.07 -2.65
N THR A 87 -3.48 -1.41 -3.56
CA THR A 87 -4.11 -2.73 -3.59
C THR A 87 -3.80 -3.44 -4.89
N ASP A 88 -3.28 -4.66 -4.81
CA ASP A 88 -3.25 -5.58 -5.94
C ASP A 88 -4.64 -6.19 -6.16
N SER A 89 -5.01 -6.30 -7.44
CA SER A 89 -6.24 -6.93 -7.95
C SER A 89 -6.25 -8.46 -7.78
N GLY A 90 -5.08 -9.07 -7.61
CA GLY A 90 -4.93 -10.51 -7.46
C GLY A 90 -4.65 -11.25 -8.77
N ALA A 91 -4.15 -10.54 -9.79
CA ALA A 91 -3.71 -11.15 -11.05
C ALA A 91 -2.62 -12.21 -10.84
N TYR A 92 -1.79 -12.04 -9.79
CA TYR A 92 -0.81 -13.06 -9.40
C TYR A 92 -1.47 -14.41 -9.04
N GLN A 93 -2.57 -14.39 -8.28
CA GLN A 93 -3.28 -15.63 -7.92
C GLN A 93 -3.95 -16.29 -9.13
N ILE A 94 -4.38 -15.50 -10.13
CA ILE A 94 -4.94 -16.03 -11.38
C ILE A 94 -3.83 -16.68 -12.21
N LEU A 95 -2.62 -16.11 -12.25
CA LEU A 95 -1.47 -16.68 -12.96
C LEU A 95 -0.93 -17.95 -12.32
N GLU A 96 -0.90 -18.05 -10.99
CA GLU A 96 -0.38 -19.24 -10.29
C GLU A 96 -1.38 -20.40 -10.20
N TYR A 97 -2.68 -20.12 -10.14
CA TYR A 97 -3.72 -21.14 -9.86
C TYR A 97 -4.83 -21.24 -10.93
N GLY A 98 -4.77 -20.43 -11.98
CA GLY A 98 -5.70 -20.49 -13.13
C GLY A 98 -5.12 -21.30 -14.27
#